data_AF-A0A8T5SX95-F1
#
_entry.id   AF-A0A8T5SX95-F1
#
_cell.length_a   1.000
_cell.length_b   1.000
_cell.length_c   1.000
_cell.angle_alpha   90.00
_cell.angle_beta   90.00
_cell.angle_gamma   90.00
#
_symmetry.space_group_name_H-M   'P 1'
#
loop_
_entity.id
_entity.type
_entity.pdbx_description
1 polymer ?
#
loop_
_entity_poly.entity_id
_entity_poly.type
_entity_poly.pdbx_seq_one_letter_code
_entity_poly.pdbx_strand_id
1 'polypeptide(L)'
;MKKKYTFILIFILTNMIASSHLNNVSLGQESVYTSPKITLEINEETNFTVYSTAPLTWELNDYQNFTIYVNSTGIPLGDNITLVSISIYYNIPNDPHRQQARILTPQVNLTGVNQQYESISALRPPSDADEFNITIEIVAQSTSVPDNQLFETQFPGDETYIDIQKDLVLPVINLPGFPNIETFTRWIFIFCVAFVIISLPAIFVASFKIQEAVKTGKMGKKKDGTKKSRKKQKSNKGGKK
;
A
#
# COMPACT_ATOMS: atom_id res chain seq x y z
N MET A 1 17.93 34.32 19.82
CA MET A 1 16.60 33.73 19.55
C MET A 1 16.51 32.88 18.28
N LYS A 2 17.48 32.90 17.35
CA LYS A 2 17.40 32.14 16.08
C LYS A 2 17.50 30.61 16.21
N LYS A 3 18.09 30.06 17.28
CA LYS A 3 18.36 28.61 17.40
C LYS A 3 17.16 27.73 17.81
N LYS A 4 16.12 28.29 18.43
CA LYS A 4 14.98 27.49 18.96
C LYS A 4 13.96 27.12 17.88
N TYR A 5 13.76 27.97 16.89
CA TYR A 5 12.82 27.72 15.78
C TYR A 5 13.37 26.72 14.76
N THR A 6 14.70 26.62 14.59
CA THR A 6 15.35 25.64 13.71
C THR A 6 15.12 24.21 14.20
N PHE A 7 15.08 23.99 15.52
CA PHE A 7 14.92 22.65 16.10
C PHE A 7 13.51 22.09 15.89
N ILE A 8 12.50 22.95 16.03
CA ILE A 8 11.10 22.58 15.79
C ILE A 8 10.89 22.22 14.31
N LEU A 9 11.49 23.01 13.40
CA LEU A 9 11.36 22.78 11.96
C LEU A 9 12.06 21.50 11.50
N ILE A 10 13.20 21.16 12.09
CA ILE A 10 13.88 19.87 11.87
C ILE A 10 13.03 18.71 12.41
N PHE A 11 12.48 18.84 13.62
CA PHE A 11 11.66 17.78 14.24
C PHE A 11 10.41 17.44 13.41
N ILE A 12 9.74 18.45 12.85
CA ILE A 12 8.58 18.28 11.96
C ILE A 12 9.02 17.59 10.65
N LEU A 13 10.17 17.97 10.08
CA LEU A 13 10.70 17.35 8.86
C LEU A 13 11.06 15.86 9.09
N THR A 14 11.72 15.53 10.21
CA THR A 14 12.06 14.12 10.52
C THR A 14 10.84 13.25 10.77
N ASN A 15 9.76 13.78 11.35
CA ASN A 15 8.52 13.01 11.52
C ASN A 15 7.80 12.79 10.18
N MET A 16 7.84 13.75 9.25
CA MET A 16 7.28 13.55 7.91
C MET A 16 8.11 12.57 7.05
N ILE A 17 9.43 12.55 7.21
CA ILE A 17 10.31 11.58 6.54
C ILE A 17 10.19 10.18 7.17
N ALA A 18 10.10 10.07 8.51
CA ALA A 18 9.86 8.79 9.17
C ALA A 18 8.49 8.18 8.84
N SER A 19 7.48 9.01 8.55
CA SER A 19 6.14 8.56 8.14
C SER A 19 6.07 8.11 6.68
N SER A 20 7.04 8.49 5.84
CA SER A 20 7.10 8.13 4.41
C SER A 20 8.02 6.93 4.13
N HIS A 21 8.61 6.33 5.16
CA HIS A 21 9.45 5.12 5.06
C HIS A 21 8.79 3.84 5.61
N LEU A 22 7.48 3.84 5.84
CA LEU A 22 6.70 2.61 6.00
C LEU A 22 6.31 2.08 4.61
N ASN A 23 7.32 1.70 3.83
CA ASN A 23 7.13 0.77 2.72
C ASN A 23 7.59 -0.62 3.16
N ASN A 24 6.80 -1.59 2.73
CA ASN A 24 7.12 -3.02 2.64
C ASN A 24 7.12 -3.76 3.98
N VAL A 25 5.93 -3.84 4.58
CA VAL A 25 5.57 -5.15 5.14
C VAL A 25 5.28 -6.05 3.95
N SER A 26 6.19 -6.98 3.65
CA SER A 26 5.87 -8.15 2.83
C SER A 26 4.85 -8.98 3.61
N LEU A 27 3.58 -8.63 3.48
CA LEU A 27 2.46 -9.36 4.08
C LEU A 27 2.10 -10.51 3.15
N GLY A 28 2.65 -11.69 3.45
CA GLY A 28 2.27 -12.97 2.87
C GLY A 28 2.76 -13.18 1.43
N GLN A 29 3.49 -14.27 1.20
CA GLN A 29 3.23 -14.97 -0.05
C GLN A 29 1.73 -15.30 -0.01
N GLU A 30 0.93 -14.71 -0.89
CA GLU A 30 -0.45 -15.14 -1.09
C GLU A 30 -0.43 -16.67 -1.20
N SER A 31 -1.08 -17.35 -0.27
CA SER A 31 -1.09 -18.81 -0.25
C SER A 31 -1.76 -19.28 -1.52
N VAL A 32 -1.00 -19.92 -2.40
CA VAL A 32 -1.54 -20.52 -3.63
C VAL A 32 -2.52 -21.61 -3.23
N TYR A 33 -3.78 -21.43 -3.63
CA TYR A 33 -4.82 -22.42 -3.43
C TYR A 33 -4.82 -23.41 -4.60
N THR A 34 -5.11 -24.68 -4.30
CA THR A 34 -5.23 -25.76 -5.28
C THR A 34 -6.65 -26.30 -5.21
N SER A 35 -7.39 -26.27 -6.32
CA SER A 35 -8.74 -26.84 -6.35
C SER A 35 -8.72 -28.35 -6.11
N PRO A 36 -9.86 -28.92 -5.66
CA PRO A 36 -10.06 -30.35 -5.66
C PRO A 36 -9.77 -30.96 -7.03
N LYS A 37 -9.22 -32.17 -7.04
CA LYS A 37 -9.02 -32.94 -8.27
C LYS A 37 -10.36 -33.56 -8.68
N ILE A 38 -10.85 -33.18 -9.85
CA ILE A 38 -12.11 -33.70 -10.40
C ILE A 38 -11.79 -34.69 -11.52
N THR A 39 -12.30 -35.91 -11.40
CA THR A 39 -12.21 -36.93 -12.46
C THR A 39 -13.38 -36.77 -13.43
N LEU A 40 -13.07 -36.70 -14.72
CA LEU A 40 -14.00 -36.56 -15.82
C LEU A 40 -13.86 -37.76 -16.74
N GLU A 41 -14.99 -38.38 -17.07
CA GLU A 41 -15.07 -39.62 -17.85
C GLU A 41 -15.52 -39.32 -19.28
N ILE A 42 -14.71 -39.70 -20.27
CA ILE A 42 -15.07 -39.62 -21.70
C ILE A 42 -15.85 -40.88 -22.11
N ASN A 43 -15.43 -42.03 -21.59
CA ASN A 43 -16.10 -43.33 -21.66
C ASN A 43 -15.66 -44.22 -20.49
N GLU A 44 -16.24 -45.42 -20.38
CA GLU A 44 -16.03 -46.37 -19.27
C GLU A 44 -14.55 -46.64 -18.92
N GLU A 45 -13.64 -46.54 -19.89
CA GLU A 45 -12.21 -46.83 -19.70
C GLU A 45 -11.29 -45.61 -19.85
N THR A 46 -11.82 -44.49 -20.36
CA THR A 46 -11.06 -43.28 -20.71
C THR A 46 -11.46 -42.11 -19.84
N ASN A 47 -10.55 -41.68 -18.97
CA ASN A 47 -10.79 -40.61 -18.02
C ASN A 47 -9.56 -39.73 -17.81
N PHE A 48 -9.82 -38.49 -17.41
CA PHE A 48 -8.80 -37.52 -17.06
C PHE A 48 -9.22 -36.77 -15.80
N THR A 49 -8.22 -36.27 -15.07
CA THR A 49 -8.42 -35.44 -13.90
C THR A 49 -8.04 -34.01 -14.20
N VAL A 50 -8.80 -33.08 -13.62
CA VAL A 50 -8.54 -31.65 -13.75
C VAL A 50 -8.44 -31.03 -12.37
N TYR A 51 -7.44 -30.19 -12.21
CA TYR A 51 -7.28 -29.32 -11.05
C TYR A 51 -6.55 -28.06 -11.49
N SER A 52 -6.66 -27.01 -10.68
CA SER A 52 -6.06 -25.72 -10.98
C SER A 52 -5.52 -25.04 -9.73
N THR A 53 -4.61 -24.09 -9.93
CA THR A 53 -3.94 -23.37 -8.84
C THR A 53 -3.87 -21.88 -9.11
N ALA A 54 -4.23 -21.08 -8.11
CA ALA A 54 -4.11 -19.62 -8.08
C ALA A 54 -4.26 -19.10 -6.64
N PRO A 55 -3.89 -17.85 -6.35
CA PRO A 55 -4.27 -17.22 -5.09
C PRO A 55 -5.79 -17.03 -4.99
N LEU A 56 -6.34 -17.00 -3.77
CA LEU A 56 -7.76 -16.70 -3.50
C LEU A 56 -8.03 -15.19 -3.36
N THR A 57 -6.99 -14.36 -3.34
CA THR A 57 -7.09 -12.91 -3.28
C THR A 57 -6.33 -12.34 -4.47
N TRP A 58 -6.97 -11.47 -5.26
CA TRP A 58 -6.41 -10.91 -6.49
C TRP A 58 -6.46 -9.39 -6.43
N GLU A 59 -5.33 -8.73 -6.69
CA GLU A 59 -5.31 -7.27 -6.84
C GLU A 59 -5.96 -6.83 -8.16
N LEU A 60 -6.86 -5.83 -8.09
CA LEU A 60 -7.69 -5.38 -9.23
C LEU A 60 -6.89 -5.01 -10.49
N ASN A 61 -5.67 -4.51 -10.31
CA ASN A 61 -4.85 -3.97 -11.40
C ASN A 61 -3.71 -4.89 -11.84
N ASP A 62 -3.53 -6.02 -11.16
CA ASP A 62 -2.40 -6.90 -11.39
C ASP A 62 -2.83 -8.20 -12.06
N TYR A 63 -1.85 -8.81 -12.74
CA TYR A 63 -2.01 -10.12 -13.35
C TYR A 63 -1.63 -11.19 -12.34
N GLN A 64 -2.53 -12.14 -12.15
CA GLN A 64 -2.32 -13.31 -11.31
C GLN A 64 -2.12 -14.56 -12.15
N ASN A 65 -1.21 -15.42 -11.69
CA ASN A 65 -0.95 -16.69 -12.35
C ASN A 65 -2.03 -17.69 -11.98
N PHE A 66 -2.77 -18.12 -13.00
CA PHE A 66 -3.71 -19.22 -12.94
C PHE A 66 -3.17 -20.39 -13.73
N THR A 67 -2.97 -21.53 -13.07
CA THR A 67 -2.44 -22.74 -13.71
C THR A 67 -3.50 -23.82 -13.75
N ILE A 68 -3.67 -24.45 -14.91
CA ILE A 68 -4.58 -25.58 -15.12
C ILE A 68 -3.75 -26.82 -15.38
N TYR A 69 -4.11 -27.91 -14.72
CA TYR A 69 -3.53 -29.23 -14.91
C TYR A 69 -4.61 -30.18 -15.41
N VAL A 70 -4.33 -30.84 -16.53
CA VAL A 70 -5.16 -31.91 -17.08
C VAL A 70 -4.31 -33.16 -17.13
N ASN A 71 -4.63 -34.15 -16.31
CA ASN A 71 -3.85 -35.37 -16.17
C ASN A 71 -4.67 -36.58 -16.60
N SER A 72 -4.19 -37.34 -17.57
CA SER A 72 -4.83 -38.60 -17.94
C SER A 72 -4.75 -39.60 -16.79
N THR A 73 -5.87 -40.22 -16.44
CA THR A 73 -5.92 -41.22 -15.35
C THR A 73 -6.31 -42.61 -15.84
N GLY A 74 -6.92 -42.70 -17.02
CA GLY A 74 -7.31 -43.94 -17.67
C GLY A 74 -7.31 -43.71 -19.18
N ILE A 75 -6.47 -44.45 -19.90
CA ILE A 75 -6.40 -44.46 -21.36
C ILE A 75 -6.09 -45.90 -21.79
N PRO A 76 -6.99 -46.57 -22.52
CA PRO A 76 -6.73 -47.90 -23.08
C PRO A 76 -5.55 -47.90 -24.04
N LEU A 77 -4.94 -49.08 -24.23
CA LEU A 77 -3.87 -49.27 -25.21
C LEU A 77 -4.35 -48.91 -26.63
N GLY A 78 -3.69 -47.93 -27.24
CA GLY A 78 -4.01 -47.46 -28.60
C GLY A 78 -5.02 -46.33 -28.68
N ASP A 79 -5.61 -45.92 -27.55
CA ASP A 79 -6.45 -44.72 -27.49
C ASP A 79 -5.60 -43.46 -27.19
N ASN A 80 -6.14 -42.29 -27.50
CA ASN A 80 -5.60 -41.01 -27.06
C ASN A 80 -6.73 -40.07 -26.62
N ILE A 81 -6.42 -39.15 -25.73
CA ILE A 81 -7.27 -38.01 -25.41
C ILE A 81 -6.68 -36.80 -26.10
N THR A 82 -7.41 -36.23 -27.06
CA THR A 82 -7.04 -34.98 -27.72
C THR A 82 -7.74 -33.83 -26.99
N LEU A 83 -6.95 -32.92 -26.42
CA LEU A 83 -7.47 -31.68 -25.85
C LEU A 83 -7.67 -30.66 -26.99
N VAL A 84 -8.93 -30.39 -27.34
CA VAL A 84 -9.29 -29.50 -28.45
C VAL A 84 -9.22 -28.05 -28.01
N SER A 85 -9.89 -27.73 -26.90
CA SER A 85 -9.85 -26.39 -26.31
C SER A 85 -10.05 -26.41 -24.80
N ILE A 86 -9.47 -25.42 -24.13
CA ILE A 86 -9.74 -25.12 -22.72
C ILE A 86 -10.14 -23.65 -22.65
N SER A 87 -11.39 -23.40 -22.28
CA SER A 87 -11.96 -22.07 -22.14
C SER A 87 -12.10 -21.72 -20.66
N ILE A 88 -11.67 -20.51 -20.30
CA ILE A 88 -11.70 -19.99 -18.94
C ILE A 88 -12.70 -18.85 -18.91
N TYR A 89 -13.65 -18.92 -17.98
CA TYR A 89 -14.66 -17.89 -17.78
C TYR A 89 -14.67 -17.41 -16.34
N TYR A 90 -14.94 -16.12 -16.16
CA TYR A 90 -15.33 -15.57 -14.87
C TYR A 90 -16.84 -15.70 -14.70
N ASN A 91 -17.26 -16.18 -13.54
CA ASN A 91 -18.65 -16.06 -13.12
C ASN A 91 -18.70 -15.10 -11.94
N ILE A 92 -19.37 -13.98 -12.16
CA ILE A 92 -19.54 -12.91 -11.19
C ILE A 92 -20.83 -13.18 -10.41
N PRO A 93 -20.83 -13.09 -9.08
CA PRO A 93 -22.04 -13.24 -8.30
C PRO A 93 -23.12 -12.27 -8.77
N ASN A 94 -24.34 -12.80 -8.93
CA ASN A 94 -25.51 -12.06 -9.43
C ASN A 94 -25.45 -11.63 -10.91
N ASP A 95 -24.42 -12.00 -11.66
CA ASP A 95 -24.39 -11.90 -13.13
C ASP A 95 -24.75 -13.27 -13.75
N PRO A 96 -25.87 -13.40 -14.48
CA PRO A 96 -26.21 -14.65 -15.15
C PRO A 96 -25.29 -14.97 -16.35
N HIS A 97 -24.49 -14.00 -16.80
CA HIS A 97 -23.61 -14.16 -17.96
C HIS A 97 -22.17 -14.43 -17.53
N ARG A 98 -21.61 -15.52 -18.06
CA ARG A 98 -20.17 -15.81 -17.90
C ARG A 98 -19.37 -14.85 -18.76
N GLN A 99 -18.31 -14.28 -18.22
CA GLN A 99 -17.38 -13.43 -18.96
C GLN A 99 -16.18 -14.27 -19.41
N GLN A 100 -15.96 -14.37 -20.72
CA GLN A 100 -14.83 -15.12 -21.25
C GLN A 100 -13.51 -14.44 -20.89
N ALA A 101 -12.68 -15.11 -20.11
CA ALA A 101 -11.37 -14.63 -19.71
C ALA A 101 -10.30 -15.02 -20.75
N ARG A 102 -10.30 -16.28 -21.18
CA ARG A 102 -9.27 -16.82 -22.09
C ARG A 102 -9.72 -18.10 -22.78
N ILE A 103 -9.19 -18.35 -23.97
CA ILE A 103 -9.27 -19.66 -24.65
C ILE A 103 -7.86 -20.15 -24.93
N LEU A 104 -7.62 -21.42 -24.67
CA LEU A 104 -6.38 -22.14 -24.95
C LEU A 104 -6.67 -23.23 -25.97
N THR A 105 -5.81 -23.36 -26.98
CA THR A 105 -5.90 -24.41 -28.02
C THR A 105 -4.64 -25.26 -27.98
N PRO A 106 -4.51 -26.14 -26.98
CA PRO A 106 -3.26 -26.86 -26.70
C PRO A 106 -2.79 -27.73 -27.86
N GLN A 107 -3.70 -28.32 -28.65
CA GLN A 107 -3.36 -29.31 -29.68
C GLN A 107 -2.45 -30.42 -29.14
N VAL A 108 -2.70 -30.87 -27.90
CA VAL A 108 -1.94 -31.91 -27.22
C VAL A 108 -2.76 -33.20 -27.18
N ASN A 109 -2.10 -34.31 -27.49
CA ASN A 109 -2.63 -35.66 -27.36
C ASN A 109 -2.01 -36.32 -26.14
N LEU A 110 -2.84 -36.68 -25.17
CA LEU A 110 -2.44 -37.52 -24.04
C LEU A 110 -2.61 -38.98 -24.48
N THR A 111 -1.51 -39.71 -24.57
CA THR A 111 -1.47 -41.08 -25.15
C THR A 111 -1.17 -42.16 -24.11
N GLY A 112 -0.94 -41.78 -22.86
CA GLY A 112 -0.60 -42.70 -21.79
C GLY A 112 -1.17 -42.24 -20.47
N VAL A 113 -1.32 -43.16 -19.52
CA VAL A 113 -1.78 -42.87 -18.16
C VAL A 113 -0.74 -42.03 -17.41
N ASN A 114 -1.20 -41.07 -16.62
CA ASN A 114 -0.40 -40.08 -15.88
C ASN A 114 0.41 -39.11 -16.75
N GLN A 115 0.00 -38.91 -18.01
CA GLN A 115 0.50 -37.80 -18.80
C GLN A 115 -0.26 -36.54 -18.42
N GLN A 116 0.49 -35.51 -18.06
CA GLN A 116 -0.05 -34.23 -17.63
C GLN A 116 0.17 -33.18 -18.72
N TYR A 117 -0.92 -32.51 -19.09
CA TYR A 117 -0.89 -31.21 -19.72
C TYR A 117 -0.95 -30.13 -18.62
N GLU A 118 -0.07 -29.14 -18.73
CA GLU A 118 -0.01 -27.99 -17.83
C GLU A 118 -0.10 -26.71 -18.66
N SER A 119 -0.94 -25.78 -18.20
CA SER A 119 -1.03 -24.45 -18.80
C SER A 119 -1.03 -23.36 -17.75
N ILE A 120 -0.08 -22.45 -17.86
CA ILE A 120 0.00 -21.24 -17.03
C ILE A 120 -0.59 -20.07 -17.82
N SER A 121 -1.58 -19.40 -17.25
CA SER A 121 -2.22 -18.22 -17.79
C SER A 121 -2.15 -17.07 -16.80
N ALA A 122 -1.56 -15.95 -17.20
CA ALA A 122 -1.72 -14.69 -16.50
C ALA A 122 -3.13 -14.14 -16.77
N LEU A 123 -3.90 -13.92 -15.71
CA LEU A 123 -5.28 -13.44 -15.74
C LEU A 123 -5.41 -12.20 -14.85
N ARG A 124 -6.27 -11.26 -15.25
CA ARG A 124 -6.60 -10.07 -14.44
C ARG A 124 -8.03 -10.25 -13.91
N PRO A 125 -8.33 -9.88 -12.65
CA PRO A 125 -9.69 -10.00 -12.15
C PRO A 125 -10.67 -9.12 -12.97
N PRO A 126 -11.96 -9.48 -13.03
CA PRO A 126 -12.98 -8.64 -13.65
C PRO A 126 -13.07 -7.27 -12.97
N SER A 127 -13.13 -6.19 -13.75
CA SER A 127 -13.03 -4.80 -13.25
C SER A 127 -14.15 -4.38 -12.31
N ASP A 128 -15.35 -4.91 -12.55
CA ASP A 128 -16.60 -4.44 -11.94
C ASP A 128 -17.13 -5.40 -10.86
N ALA A 129 -16.30 -6.34 -10.40
CA ALA A 129 -16.66 -7.27 -9.33
C ALA A 129 -15.83 -7.01 -8.06
N ASP A 130 -16.35 -7.42 -6.92
CA ASP A 130 -15.61 -7.55 -5.65
C ASP A 130 -15.18 -9.01 -5.40
N GLU A 131 -15.91 -9.94 -5.99
CA GLU A 131 -15.73 -11.39 -5.87
C GLU A 131 -16.09 -12.07 -7.20
N PHE A 132 -15.43 -13.17 -7.53
CA PHE A 132 -15.74 -13.98 -8.72
C PHE A 132 -15.27 -15.42 -8.54
N ASN A 133 -15.80 -16.36 -9.31
CA ASN A 133 -15.19 -17.69 -9.44
C ASN A 133 -14.84 -17.95 -10.92
N ILE A 134 -14.11 -19.04 -11.16
CA ILE A 134 -13.63 -19.40 -12.49
C ILE A 134 -14.28 -20.73 -12.91
N THR A 135 -14.97 -20.73 -14.04
CA THR A 135 -15.36 -21.97 -14.72
C THR A 135 -14.35 -22.31 -15.79
N ILE A 136 -13.89 -23.56 -15.79
CA ILE A 136 -13.04 -24.13 -16.83
C ILE A 136 -13.90 -25.08 -17.65
N GLU A 137 -14.07 -24.74 -18.93
CA GLU A 137 -14.70 -25.60 -19.94
C GLU A 137 -13.61 -26.30 -20.74
N ILE A 138 -13.65 -27.62 -20.82
CA ILE A 138 -12.68 -28.43 -21.56
C ILE A 138 -13.42 -29.19 -22.64
N VAL A 139 -13.03 -28.95 -23.89
CA VAL A 139 -13.48 -29.75 -25.02
C VAL A 139 -12.40 -30.77 -25.32
N ALA A 140 -12.75 -32.04 -25.16
CA ALA A 140 -11.87 -33.17 -25.43
C ALA A 140 -12.57 -34.20 -26.31
N GLN A 141 -11.78 -34.95 -27.06
CA GLN A 141 -12.24 -36.10 -27.83
C GLN A 141 -11.26 -37.26 -27.61
N SER A 142 -11.70 -38.48 -27.86
CA SER A 142 -10.82 -39.65 -27.86
C SER A 142 -10.89 -40.37 -29.21
N THR A 143 -9.95 -41.27 -29.48
CA THR A 143 -10.04 -42.07 -30.72
C THR A 143 -11.21 -43.05 -30.68
N SER A 144 -11.64 -43.48 -29.48
CA SER A 144 -12.80 -44.35 -29.29
C SER A 144 -14.12 -43.57 -29.25
N VAL A 145 -14.08 -42.27 -28.90
CA VAL A 145 -15.23 -41.36 -28.98
C VAL A 145 -14.88 -40.14 -29.84
N PRO A 146 -15.16 -40.18 -31.16
CA PRO A 146 -14.68 -39.18 -32.11
C PRO A 146 -15.42 -37.85 -32.02
N ASP A 147 -16.58 -37.81 -31.37
CA ASP A 147 -17.33 -36.58 -31.16
C ASP A 147 -16.74 -35.80 -29.98
N ASN A 148 -16.60 -34.48 -30.17
CA ASN A 148 -16.16 -33.57 -29.12
C ASN A 148 -17.12 -33.61 -27.92
N GLN A 149 -16.58 -33.85 -26.74
CA GLN A 149 -17.31 -33.78 -25.48
C GLN A 149 -16.87 -32.55 -24.69
N LEU A 150 -17.85 -31.89 -24.08
CA LEU A 150 -17.65 -30.74 -23.20
C LEU A 150 -17.69 -31.19 -21.74
N PHE A 151 -16.68 -30.80 -21.00
CA PHE A 151 -16.59 -30.97 -19.56
C PHE A 151 -16.45 -29.63 -18.86
N GLU A 152 -17.03 -29.50 -17.67
CA GLU A 152 -16.95 -28.28 -16.86
C GLU A 152 -16.40 -28.58 -15.47
N THR A 153 -15.56 -27.68 -14.96
CA THR A 153 -15.11 -27.68 -13.56
C THR A 153 -14.97 -26.25 -13.06
N GLN A 154 -14.95 -26.07 -11.73
CA GLN A 154 -14.94 -24.76 -11.08
C GLN A 154 -13.74 -24.61 -10.15
N PHE A 155 -13.18 -23.40 -10.12
CA PHE A 155 -12.19 -22.95 -9.14
C PHE A 155 -12.77 -21.71 -8.43
N PRO A 156 -12.75 -21.65 -7.08
CA PRO A 156 -11.99 -22.52 -6.18
C PRO A 156 -12.68 -23.81 -5.69
N GLY A 157 -13.93 -24.10 -6.03
CA GLY A 157 -14.57 -25.38 -5.72
C GLY A 157 -15.09 -25.47 -4.28
N ASP A 158 -14.22 -25.72 -3.30
CA ASP A 158 -14.60 -25.76 -1.88
C ASP A 158 -14.88 -24.35 -1.32
N GLU A 159 -14.02 -23.40 -1.70
CA GLU A 159 -14.29 -21.98 -1.51
C GLU A 159 -15.26 -21.50 -2.59
N THR A 160 -16.11 -20.54 -2.23
CA THR A 160 -17.19 -20.09 -3.12
C THR A 160 -16.67 -19.13 -4.18
N TYR A 161 -15.75 -18.22 -3.79
CA TYR A 161 -15.25 -17.13 -4.63
C TYR A 161 -13.78 -16.80 -4.37
N ILE A 162 -13.21 -16.05 -5.31
CA ILE A 162 -11.93 -15.34 -5.24
C ILE A 162 -12.26 -13.89 -4.89
N ASP A 163 -11.60 -13.35 -3.87
CA ASP A 163 -11.77 -11.96 -3.43
C ASP A 163 -10.89 -11.01 -4.25
N ILE A 164 -11.43 -9.84 -4.61
CA ILE A 164 -10.67 -8.79 -5.30
C ILE A 164 -10.23 -7.72 -4.31
N GLN A 165 -8.92 -7.60 -4.10
CA GLN A 165 -8.34 -6.50 -3.36
C GLN A 165 -8.33 -5.24 -4.22
N LYS A 166 -9.14 -4.27 -3.83
CA LYS A 166 -9.16 -2.93 -4.43
C LYS A 166 -8.27 -2.03 -3.60
N ASP A 167 -7.38 -1.29 -4.26
CA ASP A 167 -6.66 -0.21 -3.60
C ASP A 167 -7.67 0.71 -2.91
N LEU A 168 -7.41 1.05 -1.65
CA LEU A 168 -8.15 2.08 -0.94
C LEU A 168 -8.03 3.37 -1.74
N VAL A 169 -9.09 3.71 -2.47
CA VAL A 169 -9.29 5.08 -2.98
C VAL A 169 -9.35 5.95 -1.73
N LEU A 170 -8.24 6.62 -1.42
CA LEU A 170 -8.21 7.64 -0.37
C LEU A 170 -9.40 8.56 -0.62
N PRO A 171 -10.30 8.78 0.34
CA PRO A 171 -11.39 9.70 0.14
C PRO A 171 -10.77 11.04 -0.26
N VAL A 172 -11.05 11.48 -1.48
CA VAL A 172 -10.79 12.87 -1.86
C VAL A 172 -11.72 13.67 -0.96
N ILE A 173 -11.17 14.14 0.17
CA ILE A 173 -11.82 15.15 0.99
C ILE A 173 -11.88 16.38 0.09
N ASN A 174 -12.97 16.53 -0.66
CA ASN A 174 -13.37 17.80 -1.24
C ASN A 174 -13.68 18.71 -0.06
N LEU A 175 -12.65 19.34 0.49
CA LEU A 175 -12.82 20.44 1.42
C LEU A 175 -13.71 21.46 0.70
N PRO A 176 -14.89 21.80 1.24
CA PRO A 176 -15.77 22.76 0.60
C PRO A 176 -15.02 24.09 0.45
N GLY A 177 -14.71 24.42 -0.80
CA GLY A 177 -14.22 25.72 -1.25
C GLY A 177 -13.13 26.35 -0.39
N PHE A 178 -11.86 26.10 -0.74
CA PHE A 178 -10.87 27.14 -0.46
C PHE A 178 -11.39 28.45 -1.09
N PRO A 179 -11.51 29.55 -0.32
CA PRO A 179 -11.89 30.82 -0.87
C PRO A 179 -10.95 31.14 -2.05
N ASN A 180 -11.48 31.72 -3.13
CA ASN A 180 -10.68 32.30 -4.22
C ASN A 180 -9.42 32.97 -3.63
N ILE A 181 -8.27 32.81 -4.28
CA ILE A 181 -6.96 33.27 -3.77
C ILE A 181 -6.99 34.73 -3.29
N GLU A 182 -7.82 35.58 -3.89
CA GLU A 182 -8.08 36.95 -3.43
C GLU A 182 -8.70 37.00 -2.02
N THR A 183 -9.73 36.20 -1.77
CA THR A 183 -10.41 36.11 -0.48
C THR A 183 -9.50 35.49 0.58
N PHE A 184 -8.72 34.46 0.24
CA PHE A 184 -7.74 33.87 1.15
C PHE A 184 -6.63 34.86 1.54
N THR A 185 -6.08 35.57 0.55
CA THR A 185 -5.07 36.62 0.78
C THR A 185 -5.63 37.74 1.65
N ARG A 186 -6.90 38.11 1.45
CA ARG A 186 -7.60 39.10 2.27
C ARG A 186 -7.77 38.64 3.72
N TRP A 187 -8.11 37.38 3.96
CA TRP A 187 -8.19 36.81 5.31
C TRP A 187 -6.83 36.76 6.01
N ILE A 188 -5.77 36.33 5.31
CA ILE A 188 -4.41 36.37 5.85
C ILE A 188 -4.01 37.80 6.21
N PHE A 189 -4.29 38.76 5.33
CA PHE A 189 -3.97 40.16 5.59
C PHE A 189 -4.70 40.70 6.82
N ILE A 190 -6.01 40.43 6.94
CA ILE A 190 -6.81 40.79 8.12
C ILE A 190 -6.23 40.15 9.38
N PHE A 191 -5.84 38.88 9.32
CA PHE A 191 -5.27 38.17 10.46
C PHE A 191 -3.92 38.76 10.89
N CYS A 192 -3.03 39.05 9.93
CA CYS A 192 -1.76 39.71 10.20
C CYS A 192 -1.95 41.10 10.81
N VAL A 193 -2.86 41.91 10.27
CA VAL A 193 -3.13 43.26 10.79
C VAL A 193 -3.74 43.20 12.19
N ALA A 194 -4.73 42.33 12.43
CA ALA A 194 -5.31 42.12 13.75
C ALA A 194 -4.27 41.65 14.76
N PHE A 195 -3.41 40.70 14.36
CA PHE A 195 -2.32 40.21 15.21
C PHE A 195 -1.34 41.33 15.55
N VAL A 196 -0.98 42.19 14.60
CA VAL A 196 -0.10 43.34 14.82
C VAL A 196 -0.76 44.33 15.79
N ILE A 197 -2.04 44.68 15.59
CA ILE A 197 -2.76 45.63 16.46
C ILE A 197 -2.91 45.09 17.90
N ILE A 198 -3.20 43.79 18.06
CA ILE A 198 -3.38 43.18 19.38
C ILE A 198 -2.04 42.98 20.09
N SER A 199 -0.98 42.60 19.36
CA SER A 199 0.32 42.30 19.95
C SER A 199 1.19 43.54 20.21
N LEU A 200 1.06 44.61 19.42
CA LEU A 200 1.86 45.84 19.57
C LEU A 200 1.76 46.46 20.97
N PRO A 201 0.57 46.63 21.58
CA PRO A 201 0.45 47.17 22.94
C PRO A 201 1.17 46.30 23.97
N ALA A 202 1.05 44.97 23.88
CA ALA A 202 1.69 44.04 24.80
C ALA A 202 3.22 44.07 24.66
N ILE A 203 3.74 44.12 23.43
CA ILE A 203 5.17 44.24 23.14
C ILE A 203 5.70 45.60 23.61
N PHE A 204 4.95 46.68 23.41
CA PHE A 204 5.34 48.02 23.82
C PHE A 204 5.41 48.15 25.35
N VAL A 205 4.40 47.66 26.07
CA VAL A 205 4.39 47.61 27.55
C VAL A 205 5.53 46.74 28.08
N ALA A 206 5.77 45.57 27.47
CA ALA A 206 6.89 44.71 27.87
C ALA A 206 8.24 45.41 27.65
N SER A 207 8.41 46.13 26.53
CA SER A 207 9.64 46.87 26.23
C SER A 207 9.89 48.02 27.21
N PHE A 208 8.83 48.76 27.60
CA PHE A 208 8.92 49.82 28.61
C PHE A 208 9.31 49.26 29.98
N LYS A 209 8.65 48.17 30.42
CA LYS A 209 9.00 47.51 31.68
C LYS A 209 10.43 46.97 31.69
N ILE A 210 10.92 46.45 30.57
CA ILE A 210 12.32 46.01 30.44
C ILE A 210 13.27 47.21 30.49
N GLN A 211 12.98 48.32 29.81
CA GLN A 211 13.81 49.52 29.89
C GLN A 211 13.82 50.14 31.29
N GLU A 212 12.69 50.13 31.99
CA GLU A 212 12.56 50.60 33.36
C GLU A 212 13.35 49.71 34.33
N ALA A 213 13.28 48.39 34.16
CA ALA A 213 14.10 47.41 34.90
C ALA A 213 15.60 47.58 34.63
N VAL A 214 16.00 47.93 33.40
CA VAL A 214 17.40 48.21 33.05
C VAL A 214 17.89 49.55 33.63
N LYS A 215 17.02 50.56 33.71
CA LYS A 215 17.34 51.85 34.36
C LYS A 215 17.44 51.72 35.88
N THR A 216 16.52 51.01 36.51
CA THR A 216 16.56 50.74 37.97
C THR A 216 17.67 49.77 38.36
N GLY A 217 18.02 48.80 37.50
CA GLY A 217 19.17 47.90 37.68
C GLY A 217 20.54 48.58 37.61
N LYS A 218 20.64 49.82 37.09
CA LYS A 218 21.88 50.63 37.11
C LYS A 218 21.99 51.57 38.32
N MET A 219 20.97 51.65 39.18
CA MET A 219 20.96 52.54 40.35
C MET A 219 21.31 51.83 41.68
N GLY A 220 21.77 50.58 41.62
CA GLY A 220 22.08 49.72 42.78
C GLY A 220 23.51 49.18 42.87
N LYS A 221 24.51 49.82 42.24
CA LYS A 221 25.94 49.50 42.46
C LYS A 221 26.74 50.72 42.93
N LYS A 222 26.42 51.23 44.12
CA LYS A 222 27.42 51.83 45.01
C LYS A 222 27.90 50.72 45.94
N LYS A 223 29.04 50.12 45.59
CA LYS A 223 29.79 49.21 46.46
C LYS A 223 30.35 50.03 47.62
N ASP A 224 29.79 49.83 48.81
CA ASP A 224 30.61 49.90 50.03
C ASP A 224 31.36 48.58 50.17
N GLY A 225 32.65 48.65 50.49
CA GLY A 225 33.51 47.49 50.60
C GLY A 225 34.99 47.79 50.47
N THR A 226 35.47 48.71 51.30
CA THR A 226 36.85 48.93 51.72
C THR A 226 37.68 47.64 51.82
N LYS A 227 38.90 47.62 51.25
CA LYS A 227 40.12 47.11 51.92
C LYS A 227 41.41 47.30 51.10
N LYS A 228 42.27 48.17 51.64
CA LYS A 228 43.74 48.10 51.79
C LYS A 228 44.55 47.16 50.87
N SER A 229 45.54 47.73 50.16
CA SER A 229 46.97 47.32 50.21
C SER A 229 47.86 48.37 49.50
N ARG A 230 48.59 49.26 50.19
CA ARG A 230 49.96 49.17 50.77
C ARG A 230 51.13 49.30 49.76
N LYS A 231 51.87 50.43 49.84
CA LYS A 231 53.36 50.53 49.84
C LYS A 231 53.75 52.02 49.99
N LYS A 232 54.23 52.50 51.15
CA LYS A 232 55.58 52.39 51.76
C LYS A 232 56.61 53.29 51.07
N GLN A 233 57.01 54.36 51.75
CA GLN A 233 58.33 55.04 51.84
C GLN A 233 58.06 56.46 52.40
N LYS A 234 58.81 57.08 53.30
CA LYS A 234 60.11 56.85 53.92
C LYS A 234 60.13 57.72 55.20
N SER A 235 60.66 57.22 56.30
CA SER A 235 61.24 58.10 57.33
C SER A 235 62.64 58.52 56.86
N ASN A 236 62.99 59.81 57.02
CA ASN A 236 64.19 60.17 57.76
C ASN A 236 64.30 61.68 58.03
N LYS A 237 64.53 61.97 59.32
CA LYS A 237 65.44 62.97 59.92
C LYS A 237 65.33 64.47 59.63
N GLY A 238 65.11 65.18 60.75
CA GLY A 238 65.87 66.36 61.19
C GLY A 238 65.33 67.68 60.64
N GLY A 239 64.95 68.68 61.43
CA GLY A 239 65.44 69.08 62.74
C GLY A 239 65.94 70.52 62.64
N LYS A 240 65.50 71.37 63.57
CA LYS A 240 66.15 72.59 64.09
C LYS A 240 65.13 73.22 65.05
N LYS A 241 65.43 73.18 66.34
CA LYS A 241 66.03 74.30 67.10
C LYS A 241 65.04 75.43 67.28
#